data_AF-A0A924TWW1-F1
#
_entry.id   AF-A0A924TWW1-F1
#
_cell.length_a   1.000
_cell.length_b   1.000
_cell.length_c   1.000
_cell.angle_alpha   90.00
_cell.angle_beta   90.00
_cell.angle_gamma   90.00
#
_symmetry.space_group_name_H-M   'P 1'
#
loop_
_entity.id
_entity.type
_entity.pdbx_description
1 polymer ?
#
loop_
_entity_poly.entity_id
_entity_poly.type
_entity_poly.pdbx_seq_one_letter_code
_entity_poly.pdbx_strand_id
1 'polypeptide(L)'
;GQAVLRCTDLFGRYGGDEFVAILPETDLDTAATIAERLRQSVSQPAPGSGALPGGLPRVTVSIGVATVVAGGLGIDELIAQADAALYAAKHAGRNCTRAADTAPPPPQPPDKTPLRVIVSRP
;
A
#
# COMPACT_ATOMS: atom_id res chain seq x y z
N GLY A 1 -13.85 4.86 15.71
CA GLY A 1 -13.24 4.15 14.57
C GLY A 1 -11.98 3.48 15.07
N GLN A 2 -11.80 2.21 14.76
CA GLN A 2 -10.63 1.42 15.20
C GLN A 2 -9.43 1.79 14.32
N ALA A 3 -8.27 2.08 14.92
CA ALA A 3 -7.05 2.37 14.17
C ALA A 3 -6.60 1.12 13.41
N VAL A 4 -6.34 1.26 12.10
CA VAL A 4 -5.92 0.15 11.22
C VAL A 4 -4.45 -0.22 11.41
N LEU A 5 -3.62 0.77 11.77
CA LEU A 5 -2.18 0.62 12.00
C LEU A 5 -1.86 0.57 13.50
N ARG A 6 -0.81 -0.18 13.86
CA ARG A 6 -0.25 -0.27 15.21
C ARG A 6 0.61 0.95 15.52
N CYS A 7 0.93 1.15 16.80
CA CYS A 7 1.84 2.22 17.22
C CYS A 7 3.28 2.06 16.69
N THR A 8 3.68 0.83 16.38
CA THR A 8 4.98 0.49 15.79
C THR A 8 5.03 0.66 14.28
N ASP A 9 3.86 0.79 13.65
CA ASP A 9 3.77 0.92 12.20
C ASP A 9 4.04 2.38 11.82
N LEU A 10 4.85 2.60 10.80
CA LEU A 10 5.12 3.94 10.29
C LEU A 10 4.20 4.21 9.10
N PHE A 11 3.60 5.38 9.04
CA PHE A 11 2.84 5.82 7.89
C PHE A 11 3.25 7.24 7.50
N GLY A 12 3.53 7.45 6.22
CA GLY A 12 4.02 8.74 5.75
C GLY A 12 3.73 8.96 4.27
N ARG A 13 3.84 10.22 3.86
CA ARG A 13 3.79 10.62 2.46
C ARG A 13 5.20 10.48 1.87
N TYR A 14 5.35 9.70 0.81
CA TYR A 14 6.64 9.43 0.17
C TYR A 14 7.00 10.52 -0.86
N GLY A 15 6.01 11.01 -1.61
CA GLY A 15 6.16 12.08 -2.59
C GLY A 15 4.85 12.27 -3.37
N GLY A 16 4.57 13.45 -3.94
CA GLY A 16 3.32 13.64 -4.73
C GLY A 16 2.07 13.14 -3.99
N ASP A 17 1.26 12.29 -4.59
CA ASP A 17 0.10 11.66 -3.92
C ASP A 17 0.38 10.22 -3.44
N GLU A 18 1.65 9.93 -3.16
CA GLU A 18 2.15 8.62 -2.77
C GLU A 18 2.32 8.55 -1.24
N PHE A 19 1.84 7.46 -0.65
CA PHE A 19 1.99 7.17 0.78
C PHE A 19 2.64 5.80 0.95
N VAL A 20 3.33 5.66 2.08
CA VAL A 20 3.99 4.45 2.52
C VAL A 20 3.53 4.08 3.91
N ALA A 21 3.19 2.80 4.09
CA ALA A 21 3.12 2.16 5.39
C ALA A 21 4.31 1.22 5.55
N ILE A 22 5.01 1.32 6.68
CA ILE A 22 6.00 0.35 7.13
C ILE A 22 5.41 -0.42 8.28
N LEU A 23 5.34 -1.74 8.10
CA LEU A 23 4.79 -2.65 9.09
C LEU A 23 5.93 -3.49 9.62
N PRO A 24 6.72 -2.97 10.59
CA PRO A 24 7.63 -3.83 11.28
C PRO A 24 6.88 -5.03 11.76
N GLU A 25 7.61 -6.09 11.88
CA GLU A 25 7.06 -7.19 12.61
C GLU A 25 5.84 -7.85 11.91
N THR A 26 5.87 -7.94 10.57
CA THR A 26 4.70 -8.42 9.79
C THR A 26 5.11 -9.29 8.59
N ASP A 27 4.44 -10.45 8.43
CA ASP A 27 4.56 -11.31 7.25
C ASP A 27 3.66 -10.84 6.09
N LEU A 28 3.80 -11.47 4.91
CA LEU A 28 3.11 -11.02 3.70
C LEU A 28 1.58 -11.11 3.81
N ASP A 29 1.05 -12.19 4.40
CA ASP A 29 -0.38 -12.42 4.53
C ASP A 29 -1.02 -11.42 5.51
N THR A 30 -0.35 -11.16 6.63
CA THR A 30 -0.79 -10.17 7.61
C THR A 30 -0.69 -8.76 7.02
N ALA A 31 0.38 -8.45 6.30
CA ALA A 31 0.55 -7.16 5.63
C ALA A 31 -0.53 -6.94 4.56
N ALA A 32 -0.85 -7.96 3.76
CA ALA A 32 -1.92 -7.92 2.77
C ALA A 32 -3.29 -7.71 3.43
N THR A 33 -3.53 -8.34 4.59
CA THR A 33 -4.76 -8.14 5.38
C THR A 33 -4.89 -6.70 5.89
N ILE A 34 -3.80 -6.12 6.40
CA ILE A 34 -3.76 -4.72 6.85
C ILE A 34 -3.99 -3.77 5.67
N ALA A 35 -3.32 -4.01 4.55
CA ALA A 35 -3.51 -3.25 3.32
C ALA A 35 -4.97 -3.28 2.84
N GLU A 36 -5.61 -4.44 2.84
CA GLU A 36 -7.02 -4.54 2.43
C GLU A 36 -7.95 -3.78 3.38
N ARG A 37 -7.68 -3.81 4.69
CA ARG A 37 -8.41 -2.98 5.67
C ARG A 37 -8.21 -1.48 5.42
N LEU A 38 -6.99 -1.06 5.12
CA LEU A 38 -6.69 0.34 4.75
C LEU A 38 -7.48 0.74 3.50
N ARG A 39 -7.43 -0.08 2.44
CA ARG A 39 -8.17 0.14 1.20
C ARG A 39 -9.66 0.32 1.44
N GLN A 40 -10.25 -0.58 2.23
CA GLN A 40 -11.66 -0.52 2.61
C GLN A 40 -11.96 0.76 3.39
N SER A 41 -11.13 1.11 4.38
CA SER A 41 -11.32 2.31 5.20
C SER A 41 -11.29 3.61 4.39
N VAL A 42 -10.45 3.69 3.35
CA VAL A 42 -10.40 4.85 2.43
C VAL A 42 -11.62 4.89 1.53
N SER A 43 -12.08 3.74 1.04
CA SER A 43 -13.26 3.65 0.15
C SER A 43 -14.59 3.90 0.87
N GLN A 44 -14.60 3.80 2.19
CA GLN A 44 -15.77 4.05 3.04
C GLN A 44 -15.91 5.55 3.29
N PRO A 45 -17.12 6.13 3.14
CA PRO A 45 -17.36 7.50 3.57
C PRO A 45 -17.17 7.61 5.08
N ALA A 46 -16.49 8.65 5.54
CA ALA A 46 -16.29 8.88 6.95
C ALA A 46 -17.65 9.03 7.66
N PRO A 47 -17.87 8.44 8.85
CA PRO A 47 -19.10 8.66 9.61
C PRO A 47 -19.32 10.15 9.86
N GLY A 48 -20.47 10.69 9.48
CA GLY A 48 -20.76 12.13 9.60
C GLY A 48 -20.29 12.99 8.43
N SER A 49 -19.56 12.41 7.46
CA SER A 49 -19.41 13.03 6.13
C SER A 49 -20.67 12.78 5.30
N GLY A 50 -21.78 13.44 5.70
CA GLY A 50 -22.76 13.85 4.68
C GLY A 50 -21.98 14.56 3.57
N ALA A 51 -22.34 14.32 2.30
CA ALA A 51 -21.60 14.79 1.12
C ALA A 51 -20.87 16.09 1.43
N LEU A 52 -19.53 16.04 1.55
CA LEU A 52 -18.71 17.21 1.86
C LEU A 52 -19.23 18.38 1.02
N PRO A 53 -19.47 19.58 1.59
CA PRO A 53 -20.01 20.70 0.82
C PRO A 53 -19.14 20.89 -0.43
N GLY A 54 -19.68 20.52 -1.61
CA GLY A 54 -18.93 20.39 -2.86
C GLY A 54 -18.97 19.02 -3.57
N GLY A 55 -19.54 17.97 -2.97
CA GLY A 55 -19.77 16.69 -3.66
C GLY A 55 -18.51 15.98 -4.14
N LEU A 56 -17.42 16.03 -3.35
CA LEU A 56 -16.16 15.42 -3.74
C LEU A 56 -16.35 13.93 -4.08
N PRO A 57 -15.80 13.46 -5.22
CA PRO A 57 -15.95 12.08 -5.65
C PRO A 57 -15.37 11.12 -4.61
N ARG A 58 -15.97 9.92 -4.50
CA ARG A 58 -15.45 8.85 -3.65
C ARG A 58 -13.99 8.58 -4.02
N VAL A 59 -13.09 8.82 -3.08
CA VAL A 59 -11.67 8.51 -3.24
C VAL A 59 -11.48 7.02 -2.97
N THR A 60 -10.65 6.38 -3.78
CA THR A 60 -10.24 4.98 -3.59
C THR A 60 -8.72 4.91 -3.68
N VAL A 61 -8.16 3.81 -3.20
CA VAL A 61 -6.72 3.56 -3.24
C VAL A 61 -6.44 2.17 -3.80
N SER A 62 -5.37 2.03 -4.57
CA SER A 62 -4.76 0.75 -4.90
C SER A 62 -3.51 0.59 -4.04
N ILE A 63 -3.24 -0.63 -3.56
CA ILE A 63 -2.13 -0.90 -2.66
C ILE A 63 -1.32 -2.08 -3.18
N GLY A 64 -0.01 -1.88 -3.33
CA GLY A 64 0.96 -2.96 -3.55
C GLY A 64 1.69 -3.28 -2.26
N VAL A 65 1.79 -4.56 -1.93
CA VAL A 65 2.39 -5.07 -0.69
C VAL A 65 3.60 -5.91 -1.03
N ALA A 66 4.72 -5.67 -0.37
CA ALA A 66 5.89 -6.52 -0.42
C ALA A 66 6.47 -6.72 0.97
N THR A 67 7.17 -7.84 1.17
CA THR A 67 7.85 -8.17 2.43
C THR A 67 9.23 -8.70 2.16
N VAL A 68 10.17 -8.41 3.06
CA VAL A 68 11.52 -8.98 3.05
C VAL A 68 11.72 -9.86 4.27
N VAL A 69 12.44 -10.98 4.10
CA VAL A 69 12.89 -11.84 5.22
C VAL A 69 14.24 -11.32 5.71
N ALA A 70 14.53 -11.47 7.01
CA ALA A 70 15.83 -11.12 7.59
C ALA A 70 16.99 -11.74 6.79
N GLY A 71 17.95 -10.91 6.36
CA GLY A 71 19.05 -11.29 5.46
C GLY A 71 18.71 -11.25 3.96
N GLY A 72 17.52 -10.79 3.59
CA GLY A 72 17.06 -10.60 2.21
C GLY A 72 17.35 -9.21 1.63
N LEU A 73 16.68 -8.94 0.51
CA LEU A 73 16.75 -7.76 -0.37
C LEU A 73 16.94 -6.40 0.35
N GLY A 74 17.64 -5.48 -0.29
CA GLY A 74 17.77 -4.10 0.18
C GLY A 74 16.44 -3.34 0.14
N ILE A 75 16.37 -2.20 0.84
CA ILE A 75 15.13 -1.40 0.90
C ILE A 75 14.64 -0.94 -0.48
N ASP A 76 15.55 -0.70 -1.41
CA ASP A 76 15.23 -0.30 -2.79
C ASP A 76 14.54 -1.42 -3.57
N GLU A 77 14.97 -2.66 -3.38
CA GLU A 77 14.36 -3.84 -4.02
C GLU A 77 12.98 -4.14 -3.43
N LEU A 78 12.82 -3.96 -2.11
CA LEU A 78 11.52 -4.07 -1.45
C LEU A 78 10.53 -3.00 -1.96
N ILE A 79 11.00 -1.76 -2.17
CA ILE A 79 10.22 -0.70 -2.81
C ILE A 79 9.82 -1.10 -4.22
N ALA A 80 10.77 -1.60 -5.03
CA ALA A 80 10.51 -2.01 -6.40
C ALA A 80 9.47 -3.15 -6.49
N GLN A 81 9.51 -4.09 -5.55
CA GLN A 81 8.50 -5.16 -5.46
C GLN A 81 7.11 -4.61 -5.09
N ALA A 82 7.04 -3.71 -4.11
CA ALA A 82 5.78 -3.07 -3.72
C ALA A 82 5.19 -2.26 -4.89
N ASP A 83 6.02 -1.56 -5.65
CA ASP A 83 5.64 -0.85 -6.86
C ASP A 83 5.08 -1.76 -7.94
N ALA A 84 5.75 -2.87 -8.21
CA ALA A 84 5.27 -3.80 -9.23
C ALA A 84 3.92 -4.42 -8.84
N ALA A 85 3.73 -4.77 -7.56
CA ALA A 85 2.46 -5.25 -7.05
C ALA A 85 1.36 -4.18 -7.19
N LEU A 86 1.68 -2.93 -6.87
CA LEU A 86 0.75 -1.81 -7.02
C LEU A 86 0.40 -1.51 -8.48
N TYR A 87 1.36 -1.61 -9.38
CA TYR A 87 1.13 -1.52 -10.81
C TYR A 87 0.17 -2.61 -11.26
N ALA A 88 0.37 -3.86 -10.83
CA ALA A 88 -0.57 -4.95 -11.08
C ALA A 88 -1.98 -4.65 -10.53
N ALA A 89 -2.09 -4.03 -9.34
CA ALA A 89 -3.37 -3.60 -8.78
C ALA A 89 -4.05 -2.52 -9.63
N LYS A 90 -3.29 -1.56 -10.16
CA LYS A 90 -3.83 -0.55 -11.09
C LYS A 90 -4.32 -1.17 -12.40
N HIS A 91 -3.55 -2.10 -12.96
CA HIS A 91 -3.90 -2.81 -14.19
C HIS A 91 -5.09 -3.76 -14.02
N ALA A 92 -5.30 -4.29 -12.81
CA ALA A 92 -6.46 -5.13 -12.49
C ALA A 92 -7.77 -4.34 -12.25
N GLY A 93 -7.81 -3.04 -12.58
CA GLY A 93 -9.01 -2.21 -12.45
C GLY A 93 -8.99 -1.21 -11.29
N ARG A 94 -7.84 -1.03 -10.62
CA ARG A 94 -7.66 -0.15 -9.44
C ARG A 94 -8.52 -0.59 -8.25
N ASN A 95 -8.51 0.19 -7.16
CA ASN A 95 -9.28 -0.05 -5.93
C ASN A 95 -9.15 -1.51 -5.43
N CYS A 96 -7.94 -2.04 -5.47
CA CYS A 96 -7.64 -3.39 -5.00
C CYS A 96 -6.23 -3.47 -4.42
N THR A 97 -6.00 -4.55 -3.68
CA THR A 97 -4.72 -4.90 -3.07
C THR A 97 -4.06 -6.01 -3.91
N ARG A 98 -2.74 -5.92 -4.10
CA ARG A 98 -1.92 -7.00 -4.66
C ARG A 98 -0.66 -7.16 -3.82
N ALA A 99 -0.26 -8.40 -3.59
CA ALA A 99 1.02 -8.74 -2.98
C ALA A 99 2.04 -9.04 -4.10
N ALA A 100 3.30 -8.72 -3.86
CA ALA A 100 4.39 -9.12 -4.73
C ALA A 100 4.53 -10.65 -4.67
N ASP A 101 4.55 -11.29 -5.82
CA ASP A 101 5.00 -12.68 -5.92
C ASP A 101 6.50 -12.73 -5.63
N THR A 102 6.99 -13.85 -5.11
CA THR A 102 8.40 -14.05 -4.71
C THR A 102 9.42 -13.93 -5.86
N ALA A 103 8.97 -13.73 -7.10
CA ALA A 103 9.84 -13.50 -8.25
C ALA A 103 10.11 -11.99 -8.43
N PRO A 104 11.37 -11.56 -8.66
CA PRO A 104 11.66 -10.18 -8.96
C PRO A 104 10.89 -9.74 -10.22
N PRO A 105 10.15 -8.63 -10.18
CA PRO A 105 9.39 -8.16 -11.32
C PRO A 105 10.33 -7.76 -12.45
N PRO A 106 9.93 -7.92 -13.74
CA PRO A 106 10.70 -7.38 -14.84
C PRO A 106 10.86 -5.85 -14.67
N PRO A 107 11.99 -5.26 -15.08
CA PRO A 107 12.23 -3.82 -14.95
C PRO A 107 11.12 -3.05 -15.69
N GLN A 108 10.36 -2.27 -14.94
CA GLN A 108 9.29 -1.44 -15.49
C GLN A 108 9.81 -0.03 -15.80
N PRO A 109 9.40 0.59 -16.92
CA PRO A 109 9.73 1.98 -17.20
C PRO A 109 9.11 2.89 -16.13
N PRO A 110 9.70 4.07 -15.86
CA PRO A 110 9.17 5.01 -14.87
C PRO A 110 7.80 5.52 -15.31
N ASP A 111 6.74 4.85 -14.83
CA ASP A 111 5.38 5.33 -14.97
C ASP A 111 5.10 6.34 -13.86
N LYS A 112 4.59 7.50 -14.23
CA LYS A 112 4.41 8.62 -13.30
C LYS A 112 3.27 8.29 -12.32
N THR A 113 3.64 8.14 -11.04
CA THR A 113 2.84 8.24 -9.80
C THR A 113 2.25 6.93 -9.22
N PRO A 114 2.84 6.30 -8.18
CA PRO A 114 2.12 5.32 -7.33
C PRO A 114 2.32 5.37 -5.78
N LEU A 115 1.27 5.02 -5.02
CA LEU A 115 1.21 4.78 -3.55
C LEU A 115 1.88 3.45 -3.08
N ARG A 116 3.07 3.46 -2.46
CA ARG A 116 3.95 2.30 -2.14
C ARG A 116 3.87 1.79 -0.69
N VAL A 117 3.63 0.51 -0.35
CA VAL A 117 3.72 0.01 1.06
C VAL A 117 4.99 -0.85 1.25
N ILE A 118 5.85 -0.53 2.24
CA ILE A 118 7.21 -1.09 2.41
C ILE A 118 7.33 -1.76 3.78
N VAL A 119 7.53 -3.08 3.91
CA VAL A 119 7.61 -3.79 5.21
C VAL A 119 9.04 -4.23 5.59
N SER A 120 9.56 -3.88 6.78
CA SER A 120 10.88 -4.33 7.27
C SER A 120 10.82 -4.82 8.74
N ARG A 121 11.29 -6.06 9.00
CA ARG A 121 11.53 -6.65 10.34
C ARG A 121 13.05 -6.67 10.68
N PRO A 122 13.43 -6.67 11.98
CA PRO A 122 14.83 -6.69 12.44
C PRO A 122 15.57 -8.00 12.15
#